data_AF-A0A925KL38-F1
#
_entry.id   AF-A0A925KL38-F1
#
_cell.length_a   1.000
_cell.length_b   1.000
_cell.length_c   1.000
_cell.angle_alpha   90.00
_cell.angle_beta   90.00
_cell.angle_gamma   90.00
#
_symmetry.space_group_name_H-M   'P 1'
#
loop_
_entity.id
_entity.type
_entity.pdbx_description
1 polymer ?
#
loop_
_entity_poly.entity_id
_entity_poly.type
_entity_poly.pdbx_seq_one_letter_code
_entity_poly.pdbx_strand_id
1 'polypeptide(L)'
;MVVTFFTFLPCFLFILIGGPLVESTHGDRKFTAPLTGITAAVVGVILNLVVFFAYHVLWPQGLGGAFEWLSAVIGIAALIALFRYKIGIIPVIAACGLIGLLARLLVMA
;
A
#
# COMPACT_ATOMS: atom_id res chain seq x y z
N MET A 1 15.11 -22.58 -4.23
CA MET A 1 14.13 -23.64 -4.60
C MET A 1 12.84 -23.60 -3.78
N VAL A 2 12.83 -23.08 -2.53
CA VAL A 2 11.61 -22.94 -1.72
C VAL A 2 10.54 -22.05 -2.35
N VAL A 3 10.92 -20.86 -2.84
CA VAL A 3 9.99 -19.91 -3.49
C VAL A 3 9.30 -20.52 -4.72
N THR A 4 10.00 -21.40 -5.43
CA THR A 4 9.48 -22.06 -6.64
C THR A 4 8.34 -23.02 -6.30
N PHE A 5 8.49 -23.86 -5.28
CA PHE A 5 7.46 -24.83 -4.89
C PHE A 5 6.28 -24.20 -4.12
N PHE A 6 6.53 -23.17 -3.31
CA PHE A 6 5.49 -22.60 -2.44
C PHE A 6 4.81 -21.35 -2.99
N THR A 7 5.42 -20.63 -3.95
CA THR A 7 4.83 -19.41 -4.53
C THR A 7 4.55 -19.56 -6.01
N PHE A 8 5.50 -20.09 -6.79
CA PHE A 8 5.31 -20.22 -8.24
C PHE A 8 4.42 -21.39 -8.64
N LEU A 9 4.70 -22.60 -8.15
CA LEU A 9 3.93 -23.81 -8.48
C LEU A 9 2.43 -23.67 -8.18
N PRO A 10 1.99 -23.19 -7.00
CA PRO A 10 0.56 -23.01 -6.73
C PRO A 10 -0.07 -21.92 -7.60
N CYS A 11 0.61 -20.79 -7.86
CA CYS A 11 0.08 -19.77 -8.78
C CYS A 11 -0.07 -20.28 -10.21
N PHE A 12 0.91 -21.04 -10.72
CA PHE A 12 0.83 -21.64 -12.06
C PHE A 12 -0.28 -22.69 -12.16
N LEU A 13 -0.42 -23.54 -11.15
CA LEU A 13 -1.50 -24.52 -11.09
C LEU A 13 -2.87 -23.83 -11.12
N PHE A 14 -3.04 -22.75 -10.36
CA PHE A 14 -4.28 -21.96 -10.33
C PHE A 14 -4.58 -21.28 -11.67
N ILE A 15 -3.56 -20.78 -12.38
CA ILE A 15 -3.72 -20.17 -13.71
C ILE A 15 -4.08 -21.23 -14.76
N LEU A 16 -3.40 -22.38 -14.77
CA LEU A 16 -3.63 -23.44 -15.75
C LEU A 16 -4.98 -24.15 -15.55
N ILE A 17 -5.42 -24.32 -14.31
CA ILE A 17 -6.74 -24.88 -13.99
C ILE A 17 -7.85 -23.83 -14.16
N GLY A 18 -7.59 -22.57 -13.78
CA GLY A 18 -8.55 -21.47 -13.86
C GLY A 18 -8.77 -20.93 -15.27
N GLY A 19 -7.76 -20.99 -16.14
CA GLY A 19 -7.81 -20.58 -17.55
C GLY A 19 -8.98 -21.18 -18.34
N PRO A 20 -9.15 -22.51 -18.40
CA PRO A 20 -10.28 -23.14 -19.11
C PRO A 20 -11.64 -22.86 -18.45
N LEU A 21 -11.68 -22.62 -17.14
CA LEU A 21 -12.90 -22.25 -16.41
C LEU A 21 -13.35 -20.81 -16.71
N VAL A 22 -12.39 -19.90 -16.89
CA VAL A 22 -12.60 -18.52 -17.37
C VAL A 22 -13.05 -18.51 -18.83
N GLU A 23 -12.44 -19.33 -19.67
CA GLU A 23 -12.71 -19.36 -21.12
C GLU A 23 -14.06 -20.02 -21.44
N SER A 24 -14.48 -21.01 -20.65
CA SER A 24 -15.81 -21.63 -20.77
C SER A 24 -16.95 -20.69 -20.36
N THR A 25 -16.65 -19.59 -19.67
CA THR A 25 -17.67 -18.61 -19.21
C THR A 25 -17.52 -17.22 -19.83
N HIS A 26 -16.73 -17.10 -20.90
CA HIS A 26 -16.37 -15.84 -21.55
C HIS A 26 -17.58 -15.08 -22.18
N GLY A 27 -18.77 -15.69 -22.18
CA GLY A 27 -20.02 -15.13 -22.71
C GLY A 27 -21.01 -14.54 -21.68
N ASP A 28 -20.80 -14.73 -20.38
CA ASP A 28 -21.77 -14.32 -19.34
C ASP A 28 -21.23 -13.17 -18.46
N ARG A 29 -21.97 -12.06 -18.41
CA ARG A 29 -21.68 -10.82 -17.64
C ARG A 29 -21.61 -10.98 -16.12
N LYS A 30 -21.51 -12.20 -15.60
CA LYS A 30 -21.48 -12.54 -14.17
C LYS A 30 -20.08 -12.50 -13.55
N PHE A 31 -19.00 -12.37 -14.34
CA PHE A 31 -17.61 -12.35 -13.82
C PHE A 31 -17.11 -10.97 -13.37
N THR A 32 -17.82 -9.89 -13.68
CA THR A 32 -17.46 -8.55 -13.18
C THR A 32 -17.73 -8.41 -11.69
N ALA A 33 -18.78 -9.06 -11.15
CA ALA A 33 -19.13 -8.96 -9.73
C ALA A 33 -18.09 -9.63 -8.80
N PRO A 34 -17.63 -10.87 -9.05
CA PRO A 34 -16.54 -11.48 -8.28
C PRO A 34 -15.22 -10.70 -8.36
N LEU A 35 -14.85 -10.24 -9.57
CA LEU A 35 -13.59 -9.50 -9.76
C LEU A 35 -13.60 -8.16 -9.03
N THR A 36 -14.75 -7.46 -9.03
CA THR A 36 -14.96 -6.22 -8.27
C THR A 36 -14.95 -6.48 -6.76
N GLY A 37 -15.47 -7.64 -6.31
CA GLY A 37 -15.38 -8.06 -4.92
C GLY A 37 -13.93 -8.26 -4.44
N ILE A 38 -13.08 -8.86 -5.28
CA ILE A 38 -11.66 -9.06 -4.96
C ILE A 38 -10.93 -7.71 -4.92
N THR A 39 -11.15 -6.81 -5.88
CA THR A 39 -10.52 -5.48 -5.85
C THR A 39 -10.98 -4.66 -4.66
N ALA A 40 -12.26 -4.72 -4.30
CA ALA A 40 -12.79 -4.06 -3.11
C ALA A 40 -12.17 -4.59 -1.81
N ALA A 41 -11.99 -5.92 -1.70
CA ALA A 41 -11.33 -6.53 -0.54
C ALA A 41 -9.87 -6.06 -0.41
N VAL A 42 -9.11 -6.06 -1.50
CA VAL A 42 -7.71 -5.62 -1.49
C VAL A 42 -7.59 -4.13 -1.20
N VAL A 43 -8.42 -3.27 -1.80
CA VAL A 43 -8.43 -1.83 -1.52
C VAL A 43 -8.81 -1.57 -0.06
N GLY A 44 -9.76 -2.32 0.49
CA GLY A 44 -10.11 -2.27 1.91
C GLY A 44 -8.96 -2.64 2.84
N VAL A 45 -8.20 -3.69 2.50
CA VAL A 45 -6.97 -4.06 3.23
C VAL A 45 -5.93 -2.95 3.14
N ILE A 46 -5.67 -2.39 1.96
CA ILE A 46 -4.69 -1.29 1.80
C ILE A 46 -5.10 -0.09 2.66
N LEU A 47 -6.39 0.29 2.65
CA LEU A 47 -6.91 1.37 3.49
C LEU A 47 -6.72 1.09 4.99
N ASN A 48 -6.99 -0.14 5.44
CA ASN A 48 -6.77 -0.53 6.84
C ASN A 48 -5.29 -0.34 7.25
N LEU A 49 -4.37 -0.82 6.42
CA LEU A 49 -2.93 -0.71 6.65
C LEU A 49 -2.48 0.77 6.65
N VAL A 50 -2.98 1.59 5.72
CA VAL A 50 -2.70 3.03 5.68
C VAL A 50 -3.15 3.73 6.96
N VAL A 51 -4.36 3.47 7.44
CA VAL A 51 -4.88 4.05 8.69
C VAL A 51 -4.06 3.58 9.89
N PHE A 52 -3.72 2.29 9.95
CA PHE A 52 -2.90 1.73 11.01
C PHE A 52 -1.50 2.38 11.09
N PHE A 53 -0.85 2.57 9.94
CA PHE A 53 0.44 3.27 9.86
C PHE A 53 0.31 4.75 10.18
N ALA A 54 -0.71 5.45 9.66
CA ALA A 54 -0.93 6.86 9.95
C ALA A 54 -1.09 7.09 11.46
N TYR A 55 -1.85 6.24 12.15
CA TYR A 55 -1.97 6.29 13.60
C TYR A 55 -0.62 6.15 14.32
N HIS A 56 0.18 5.14 13.96
CA HIS A 56 1.50 4.92 14.57
C HIS A 56 2.51 6.02 14.26
N VAL A 57 2.39 6.68 13.09
CA VAL A 57 3.27 7.77 12.66
C VAL A 57 2.90 9.10 13.33
N LEU A 58 1.61 9.42 13.44
CA LEU A 58 1.16 10.67 14.07
C LEU A 58 1.22 10.60 15.60
N TRP A 59 1.06 9.39 16.16
CA TRP A 59 1.04 9.16 17.60
C TRP A 59 1.94 7.99 18.01
N PRO A 60 3.27 8.18 17.97
CA PRO A 60 4.23 7.12 18.28
C PRO A 60 4.13 6.60 19.72
N GLN A 61 3.59 7.41 20.65
CA GLN A 61 3.38 7.04 22.06
C GLN A 61 1.91 6.77 22.43
N GLY A 62 1.02 6.62 21.42
CA GLY A 62 -0.43 6.36 21.59
C GLY A 62 -1.26 7.60 21.97
N LEU A 63 -2.59 7.55 21.86
CA LEU A 63 -3.54 8.71 21.97
C LEU A 63 -3.37 9.70 23.15
N GLY A 64 -2.55 9.39 24.16
CA GLY A 64 -2.19 10.29 25.26
C GLY A 64 -0.79 10.93 25.16
N GLY A 65 -0.01 10.63 24.11
CA GLY A 65 1.36 11.09 23.90
C GLY A 65 1.47 12.40 23.10
N ALA A 66 2.71 12.82 22.79
CA ALA A 66 2.95 13.99 21.96
C ALA A 66 2.52 13.77 20.50
N PHE A 67 1.78 14.73 19.95
CA PHE A 67 1.39 14.74 18.54
C PHE A 67 2.58 15.13 17.66
N GLU A 68 2.98 14.25 16.73
CA GLU A 68 4.09 14.49 15.80
C GLU A 68 3.65 15.38 14.63
N TRP A 69 3.54 16.70 14.88
CA TRP A 69 3.11 17.66 13.86
C TRP A 69 4.02 17.64 12.61
N LEU A 70 5.31 17.38 12.79
CA LEU A 70 6.30 17.32 11.70
C LEU A 70 5.97 16.18 10.73
N SER A 71 5.68 14.99 11.25
CA SER A 71 5.26 13.83 10.46
C SER A 71 3.95 14.08 9.73
N ALA A 72 2.99 14.77 10.37
CA ALA A 72 1.74 15.17 9.72
C ALA A 72 1.97 16.14 8.54
N VAL A 73 2.85 17.14 8.69
CA VAL A 73 3.19 18.09 7.61
C VAL A 73 3.89 17.38 6.45
N ILE A 74 4.86 16.51 6.74
CA ILE A 74 5.56 15.73 5.71
C ILE A 74 4.56 14.83 4.95
N GLY A 75 3.63 14.21 5.67
CA GLY A 75 2.56 13.39 5.07
C GLY A 75 1.66 14.20 4.13
N ILE A 76 1.20 15.39 4.55
CA ILE A 76 0.38 16.28 3.71
C ILE A 76 1.18 16.77 2.49
N ALA A 77 2.45 17.14 2.69
CA ALA A 77 3.32 17.58 1.59
C ALA A 77 3.53 16.47 0.56
N ALA A 78 3.76 15.22 1.01
CA ALA A 78 3.88 14.05 0.15
C ALA A 78 2.58 13.77 -0.61
N LEU A 79 1.43 13.87 0.05
CA LEU A 79 0.12 13.72 -0.58
C LEU A 79 -0.06 14.75 -1.71
N ILE A 80 0.26 16.02 -1.45
CA ILE A 80 0.18 17.08 -2.46
C ILE A 80 1.17 16.84 -3.61
N ALA A 81 2.41 16.44 -3.31
CA ALA A 81 3.42 16.14 -4.31
C ALA A 81 2.98 15.01 -5.27
N LEU A 82 2.37 13.95 -4.74
CA LEU A 82 1.88 12.82 -5.52
C LEU A 82 0.63 13.19 -6.34
N PHE A 83 -0.38 13.78 -5.71
CA PHE A 83 -1.67 14.03 -6.35
C PHE A 83 -1.68 15.26 -7.26
N ARG A 84 -1.02 16.36 -6.86
CA ARG A 84 -1.02 17.62 -7.63
C ARG A 84 0.11 17.68 -8.64
N TYR A 85 1.32 17.32 -8.24
CA TYR A 85 2.52 17.47 -9.07
C TYR A 85 2.87 16.21 -9.87
N LYS A 86 2.17 15.08 -9.65
CA LYS A 86 2.40 13.78 -10.32
C LYS A 86 3.87 13.35 -10.28
N ILE A 87 4.57 13.71 -9.21
CA ILE A 87 5.97 13.31 -9.00
C ILE A 87 5.98 11.80 -8.78
N GLY A 88 6.96 11.11 -9.37
CA GLY A 88 7.07 9.66 -9.21
C GLY A 88 7.15 9.22 -7.74
N ILE A 89 6.68 8.02 -7.44
CA ILE A 89 6.63 7.50 -6.06
C ILE A 89 8.04 7.40 -5.45
N ILE A 90 9.01 6.94 -6.24
CA ILE A 90 10.40 6.72 -5.81
C ILE A 90 11.04 8.03 -5.26
N PRO A 91 11.06 9.16 -5.99
CA PRO A 91 11.65 10.39 -5.48
C PRO A 91 10.90 10.97 -4.28
N VAL A 92 9.57 10.82 -4.19
CA VAL A 92 8.80 11.27 -3.01
C VAL A 92 9.21 10.48 -1.77
N ILE A 93 9.31 9.15 -1.87
CA ILE A 93 9.76 8.30 -0.76
C ILE A 93 11.18 8.69 -0.33
N ALA A 94 12.10 8.89 -1.28
CA ALA A 94 13.47 9.28 -0.98
C ALA A 94 13.54 10.65 -0.28
N ALA A 95 12.77 11.64 -0.77
CA ALA A 95 12.73 12.97 -0.18
C ALA A 95 12.13 12.96 1.24
N CYS A 96 10.98 12.30 1.45
CA CYS A 96 10.37 12.18 2.76
C CYS A 96 11.29 11.45 3.76
N GLY A 97 11.96 10.39 3.31
CA GLY A 97 12.94 9.65 4.11
C GLY A 97 14.15 10.51 4.51
N LEU A 98 14.72 11.26 3.58
CA LEU A 98 15.83 12.17 3.85
C LEU A 98 15.45 13.30 4.80
N ILE A 99 14.29 13.92 4.61
CA ILE A 99 13.78 14.99 5.48
C ILE A 99 13.54 14.45 6.90
N GLY A 100 12.90 13.29 7.03
CA GLY A 100 12.68 12.65 8.33
C GLY A 100 13.99 12.25 9.02
N LEU A 101 14.98 11.74 8.28
CA LEU A 101 16.30 11.39 8.80
C LEU A 101 17.04 12.63 9.32
N LEU A 102 17.08 13.70 8.52
CA LEU A 102 17.72 14.96 8.89
C LEU A 102 17.06 15.57 10.14
N ALA A 103 15.73 15.58 10.20
CA ALA A 103 15.01 16.08 11.36
C ALA A 103 15.30 15.26 12.63
N ARG A 104 15.36 13.93 12.50
CA ARG A 104 15.69 13.05 13.64
C ARG A 104 17.11 13.25 14.14
N LEU A 105 18.07 13.47 13.23
CA LEU A 105 19.46 13.76 13.60
C LEU A 105 19.60 15.14 14.27
N LEU A 106 18.83 16.14 13.83
CA LEU A 106 18.82 17.49 14.43
C LEU A 106 18.16 17.55 15.81
N VAL A 107 17.16 16.71 16.07
CA VAL A 107 16.53 16.58 17.39
C VAL A 107 17.40 15.77 18.37
N MET A 108 18.29 14.90 17.86
CA MET A 108 19.13 14.03 18.67
C MET A 108 20.55 14.58 18.92
N ALA A 109 20.90 15.73 18.35
CA ALA A 109 22.15 16.48 18.56
C ALA A 109 21.93 17.64 19.53
#